data_AF-A0A4R9AC46-F1
#
_entry.id   AF-A0A4R9AC46-F1
#
_cell.length_a   1.000
_cell.length_b   1.000
_cell.length_c   1.000
_cell.angle_alpha   90.00
_cell.angle_beta   90.00
_cell.angle_gamma   90.00
#
_symmetry.space_group_name_H-M   'P 1'
#
loop_
_entity.id
_entity.type
_entity.pdbx_description
1 polymer ?
#
loop_
_entity_poly.entity_id
_entity_poly.type
_entity_poly.pdbx_seq_one_letter_code
_entity_poly.pdbx_strand_id
1 'polypeptide(L)'
;MDALLDEHVVDELDFDSLLPCEGVHHDRGLSGHDPAESGGYMVISPCCGPKVIQCASRVDAMRVSGVLYCGSCRHEHLTSEYQFIPLQL
;
A
#
# COMPACT_ATOMS: atom_id res chain seq x y z
N MET A 1 -26.44 25.34 6.96
CA MET A 1 -25.49 26.13 6.16
C MET A 1 -24.88 25.13 5.20
N ASP A 2 -25.44 25.03 4.00
CA ASP A 2 -24.82 24.29 2.91
C ASP A 2 -23.59 25.08 2.48
N ALA A 3 -22.40 24.55 2.76
CA ALA A 3 -21.21 25.02 2.10
C ALA A 3 -21.32 24.57 0.64
N LEU A 4 -21.67 25.49 -0.25
CA LEU A 4 -21.41 25.35 -1.67
C LEU A 4 -19.90 25.20 -1.81
N LEU A 5 -19.43 23.96 -1.86
CA LEU A 5 -18.07 23.63 -2.28
C LEU A 5 -17.95 24.18 -3.70
N ASP A 6 -17.17 25.23 -3.85
CA ASP A 6 -16.81 25.79 -5.15
C ASP A 6 -16.09 24.68 -5.92
N GLU A 7 -16.67 24.22 -7.02
CA GLU A 7 -16.13 23.11 -7.83
C GLU A 7 -14.70 23.41 -8.28
N HIS A 8 -14.32 24.69 -8.44
CA HIS A 8 -12.94 25.08 -8.78
C HIS A 8 -11.94 24.91 -7.64
N VAL A 9 -12.38 24.92 -6.37
CA VAL A 9 -11.51 24.69 -5.20
C VAL A 9 -11.20 23.20 -5.02
N VAL A 10 -12.00 22.32 -5.62
CA VAL A 10 -11.82 20.86 -5.56
C VAL A 10 -10.73 20.38 -6.52
N ASP A 11 -10.42 21.14 -7.58
CA ASP A 11 -9.39 20.82 -8.58
C ASP A 11 -7.94 21.03 -8.10
N GLU A 12 -7.72 21.74 -6.98
CA GLU A 12 -6.38 21.97 -6.40
C GLU A 12 -6.01 20.97 -5.29
N LEU A 13 -6.88 20.00 -5.00
CA LEU A 13 -6.59 18.96 -4.02
C LEU A 13 -5.86 17.81 -4.71
N ASP A 14 -4.72 17.38 -4.14
CA ASP A 14 -3.89 16.25 -4.61
C ASP A 14 -4.59 14.90 -4.40
N PHE A 15 -5.84 14.75 -4.85
CA PHE A 15 -6.53 13.48 -4.95
C PHE A 15 -6.03 12.74 -6.18
N ASP A 16 -4.74 12.36 -6.16
CA ASP A 16 -4.22 11.44 -7.14
C ASP A 16 -5.02 10.14 -7.02
N SER A 17 -5.83 9.84 -8.04
CA SER A 17 -6.66 8.64 -8.10
C SER A 17 -5.82 7.39 -8.34
N LEU A 18 -4.50 7.54 -8.49
CA LEU A 18 -3.57 6.47 -8.75
C LEU A 18 -2.37 6.58 -7.80
N LEU A 19 -2.45 5.89 -6.67
CA LEU A 19 -1.35 5.87 -5.71
C LEU A 19 -0.25 4.92 -6.21
N PRO A 20 1.03 5.32 -6.25
CA PRO A 20 2.11 4.44 -6.67
C PRO A 20 2.35 3.33 -5.63
N CYS A 21 2.83 2.17 -6.08
CA CYS A 21 3.33 1.15 -5.17
C CYS A 21 4.69 1.57 -4.61
N GLU A 22 4.84 1.63 -3.29
CA GLU A 22 6.06 2.10 -2.60
C GLU A 22 7.11 0.99 -2.39
N GLY A 23 7.02 -0.10 -3.16
CA GLY A 23 8.00 -1.18 -3.12
C GLY A 23 9.34 -0.76 -3.74
N VAL A 24 10.44 -0.82 -2.98
CA VAL A 24 11.79 -0.44 -3.45
C VAL A 24 12.30 -1.22 -4.68
N HIS A 25 11.67 -2.35 -5.00
CA HIS A 25 12.00 -3.17 -6.18
C HIS A 25 10.83 -3.31 -7.15
N HIS A 26 9.83 -2.42 -7.06
CA HIS A 26 8.63 -2.46 -7.88
C HIS A 26 8.95 -2.46 -9.38
N ASP A 27 9.72 -1.48 -9.85
CA ASP A 27 10.07 -1.31 -11.27
C ASP A 27 10.87 -2.48 -11.85
N ARG A 28 11.46 -3.31 -10.98
CA ARG A 28 12.24 -4.49 -11.35
C ARG A 28 11.42 -5.78 -11.33
N GLY A 29 10.16 -5.73 -10.89
CA GLY A 29 9.29 -6.89 -10.76
C GLY A 29 9.78 -7.95 -9.77
N LEU A 30 10.62 -7.55 -8.80
CA LEU A 30 11.18 -8.49 -7.84
C LEU A 30 10.24 -8.68 -6.65
N SER A 31 10.41 -9.76 -5.91
CA SER A 31 9.65 -10.01 -4.68
C SER A 31 8.13 -10.05 -4.87
N GLY A 32 7.66 -10.41 -6.07
CA GLY A 32 6.23 -10.51 -6.38
C GLY A 32 5.56 -9.19 -6.77
N HIS A 33 6.33 -8.15 -7.10
CA HIS A 33 5.79 -6.94 -7.72
C HIS A 33 5.49 -7.15 -9.21
N ASP A 34 4.46 -6.48 -9.73
CA ASP A 34 4.24 -6.27 -11.17
C ASP A 34 4.58 -4.80 -11.50
N PRO A 35 5.63 -4.51 -12.30
CA PRO A 35 6.02 -3.14 -12.63
C PRO A 35 4.91 -2.30 -13.30
N ALA A 36 3.91 -2.92 -13.92
CA ALA A 36 2.81 -2.24 -14.58
C ALA A 36 1.65 -1.90 -13.64
N GLU A 37 1.70 -2.39 -12.40
CA GLU A 37 0.60 -2.26 -11.43
C GLU A 37 0.78 -1.01 -10.54
N SER A 38 -0.33 -0.37 -10.18
CA SER A 38 -0.32 0.71 -9.18
C SER A 38 -0.52 0.17 -7.77
N GLY A 39 -0.42 1.05 -6.78
CA GLY A 39 -0.78 0.74 -5.41
C GLY A 39 -2.26 0.39 -5.29
N GLY A 40 -2.56 -0.78 -4.73
CA GLY A 40 -3.94 -1.25 -4.53
C GLY A 40 -4.29 -1.52 -3.07
N TYR A 41 -3.29 -1.54 -2.18
CA TYR A 41 -3.47 -1.85 -0.77
C TYR A 41 -2.57 -1.00 0.12
N MET A 42 -3.12 -0.54 1.24
CA MET A 42 -2.33 -0.12 2.39
C MET A 42 -1.99 -1.34 3.24
N VAL A 43 -0.71 -1.56 3.48
CA VAL A 43 -0.23 -2.67 4.31
C VAL A 43 0.18 -2.17 5.69
N ILE A 44 -0.45 -2.69 6.73
CA ILE A 44 -0.20 -2.31 8.13
C ILE A 44 0.54 -3.45 8.82
N SER A 45 1.72 -3.13 9.33
CA SER A 45 2.54 -4.06 10.12
C SER A 45 2.03 -4.15 11.56
N PRO A 46 2.04 -5.33 12.19
CA PRO A 46 1.60 -5.49 13.58
C PRO A 46 2.49 -4.77 14.61
N CYS A 47 3.71 -4.38 14.24
CA CYS A 47 4.65 -3.73 15.14
C CYS A 47 4.76 -2.22 14.95
N CYS A 48 5.00 -1.75 13.73
CA CYS A 48 5.32 -0.34 13.46
C CYS A 48 4.17 0.45 12.85
N GLY A 49 3.00 -0.16 12.67
CA GLY A 49 1.83 0.48 12.05
C GLY A 49 1.90 0.46 10.51
N PRO A 50 1.26 1.46 9.84
CA PRO A 50 1.21 1.53 8.38
C PRO A 50 2.62 1.49 7.80
N LYS A 51 2.88 0.49 6.95
CA LYS A 51 4.23 0.22 6.45
C LYS A 51 4.44 0.93 5.12
N VAL A 52 3.53 0.72 4.16
CA VAL A 52 3.61 1.24 2.78
C VAL A 52 2.33 0.91 1.99
N ILE A 53 2.10 1.63 0.89
CA ILE A 53 1.19 1.25 -0.20
C ILE A 53 1.87 0.19 -1.07
N GLN A 54 1.18 -0.90 -1.39
CA GLN A 54 1.69 -2.00 -2.23
C GLN A 54 0.69 -2.35 -3.35
N CYS A 55 1.22 -2.80 -4.49
CA CYS A 55 0.43 -3.37 -5.58
C CYS A 55 -0.21 -4.72 -5.18
N ALA A 56 -1.30 -5.14 -5.83
CA ALA A 56 -2.02 -6.36 -5.43
C ALA A 56 -1.15 -7.61 -5.59
N SER A 57 -0.39 -7.70 -6.68
CA SER A 57 0.53 -8.83 -6.93
C SER A 57 1.50 -9.04 -5.76
N ARG A 58 2.01 -7.95 -5.19
CA ARG A 58 2.90 -8.01 -4.03
C ARG A 58 2.18 -8.45 -2.78
N VAL A 59 0.97 -7.94 -2.54
CA VAL A 59 0.15 -8.35 -1.39
C VAL A 59 -0.18 -9.84 -1.45
N ASP A 60 -0.48 -10.38 -2.64
CA ASP A 60 -0.74 -11.81 -2.79
C ASP A 60 0.52 -12.64 -2.50
N ALA A 61 1.69 -12.21 -2.98
CA ALA A 61 2.97 -12.84 -2.63
C ALA A 61 3.25 -12.75 -1.12
N MET A 62 2.94 -11.61 -0.48
CA MET A 62 3.08 -11.43 0.96
C MET A 62 2.18 -12.40 1.72
N ARG A 63 0.89 -12.51 1.36
CA ARG A 63 -0.12 -13.36 2.03
C ARG A 63 0.29 -14.83 2.13
N VAL A 64 0.98 -15.35 1.13
CA VAL A 64 1.41 -16.77 1.09
C VAL A 64 2.80 -17.02 1.66
N SER A 65 3.55 -15.98 2.03
CA SER A 65 4.94 -16.10 2.53
C SER A 65 5.06 -16.72 3.93
N GLY A 66 3.99 -16.71 4.72
CA GLY A 66 3.96 -17.19 6.11
C GLY A 66 4.56 -16.22 7.13
N VAL A 67 5.76 -15.68 6.85
CA VAL A 67 6.44 -14.68 7.69
C VAL A 67 6.98 -13.51 6.88
N LEU A 68 6.95 -12.32 7.46
CA LEU A 68 7.48 -11.10 6.88
C LEU A 68 8.40 -10.37 7.85
N TYR A 69 9.59 -10.04 7.39
CA TYR A 69 10.54 -9.22 8.13
C TYR A 69 10.13 -7.74 8.14
N CYS A 70 10.14 -7.12 9.31
CA CYS A 70 9.97 -5.67 9.45
C CYS A 70 11.33 -4.98 9.57
N GLY A 71 11.70 -4.19 8.55
CA GLY A 71 12.96 -3.43 8.57
C GLY A 71 13.06 -2.40 9.70
N SER A 72 11.93 -1.90 10.21
CA SER A 72 11.88 -0.88 11.26
C SER A 72 12.15 -1.47 12.65
N CYS A 73 11.40 -2.50 13.06
CA CYS A 73 11.60 -3.15 14.37
C CYS A 73 12.66 -4.26 14.32
N ARG A 74 13.10 -4.67 13.12
CA ARG A 74 14.08 -5.74 12.86
C ARG A 74 13.67 -7.15 13.32
N HIS A 75 12.37 -7.43 13.36
CA HIS A 75 11.81 -8.74 13.72
C HIS A 75 10.95 -9.33 12.60
N GLU A 76 10.83 -10.65 12.62
CA GLU A 76 9.88 -11.39 11.80
C GLU A 76 8.50 -11.40 12.47
N HIS A 77 7.46 -11.27 11.65
CA HIS A 77 6.08 -11.31 12.07
C HIS A 77 5.32 -12.27 11.18
N LEU A 78 4.32 -12.95 11.72
CA LEU A 78 3.47 -13.82 10.91
C LEU A 78 2.67 -12.96 9.95
N THR A 79 2.55 -13.39 8.70
CA THR A 79 1.79 -12.67 7.70
C THR A 79 0.32 -12.50 8.10
N SER A 80 -0.24 -13.43 8.88
CA SER A 80 -1.61 -13.35 9.42
C SER A 80 -1.82 -12.19 10.41
N GLU A 81 -0.75 -11.62 10.96
CA GLU A 81 -0.81 -10.47 11.86
C GLU A 81 -0.81 -9.13 11.11
N TYR A 82 -0.47 -9.14 9.82
CA TYR A 82 -0.55 -7.95 8.98
C TYR A 82 -1.99 -7.69 8.54
N GLN A 83 -2.33 -6.40 8.43
CA GLN A 83 -3.58 -5.99 7.81
C GLN A 83 -3.30 -5.50 6.39
N PHE A 84 -4.14 -5.93 5.45
CA PHE A 84 -4.06 -5.56 4.04
C PHE A 84 -5.37 -4.86 3.67
N ILE A 85 -5.37 -3.53 3.73
CA ILE A 85 -6.57 -2.73 3.53
C ILE A 85 -6.63 -2.35 2.04
N PRO A 86 -7.66 -2.81 1.29
CA PRO A 86 -7.82 -2.42 -0.10
C PRO A 86 -8.05 -0.91 -0.19
N LEU A 87 -7.32 -0.26 -1.08
CA LEU A 87 -7.56 1.13 -1.45
C LEU A 87 -8.69 1.10 -2.48
N GLN A 88 -9.86 1.63 -2.12
CA GLN A 88 -10.90 1.87 -3.12
C GLN A 88 -10.40 3.00 -4.01
N LEU A 89 -10.03 2.66 -5.24
CA LEU A 89 -9.86 3.60 -6.35
C LEU A 89 -11.15 3.62 -7.17
#